data_AF-A0A1Q7D7W6-F1
#
_entry.id   AF-A0A1Q7D7W6-F1
#
_cell.length_a   1.000
_cell.length_b   1.000
_cell.length_c   1.000
_cell.angle_alpha   90.00
_cell.angle_beta   90.00
_cell.angle_gamma   90.00
#
_symmetry.space_group_name_H-M   'P 1'
#
loop_
_entity.id
_entity.type
_entity.pdbx_description
1 polymer ?
#
loop_
_entity_poly.entity_id
_entity_poly.type
_entity_poly.pdbx_seq_one_letter_code
_entity_poly.pdbx_strand_id
1 'polypeptide(L)'
;MAPASHGLLGRIQRANDDAAHRFGPHTAEVEAFIVAAAQLTPWQWRQVLAVRRLVGSVSKEGAPDSARSIQAAIRTSDTRISEPIARAGEVLFDTLVKKSDDKQVAAWQAMIAIVMRSQLPALKFAVSYAPFAALIPLSSSDVLEPKTRRLIARLGDLTKEQFEMLGRRWRIEPAASRALLQAVAKNRHVKSEEAVAIAALSLIPHQLVGDPGWAAVRTAVHAGRILGAQDDLTPQEVAELWVPIEPVIPFASLSEVVEIPAGERVRAAVGSAIKTITRPPRTRAVAAPVTRAAAPYGPNHNEVAAFIKGVAELSPIQWLRVLDRRKLVSSVTREGAAEPAGVVRSILAMLEGTRDLDSYLRCRAFVAVERAGFALESRARLNLDQLRQVLTPFEPSIAFEELNGGGFAHRVASLAKTEWQRIAAAAPDANEEAVAPLVNAGIALIDFFGGRSDDEAVAAWHAVSALVHRHHLTPIKFAASYAPFASAIPVTNPRSLGAMVSRYVTAVGRLGPSQCAVLAQPWQMDDALSSVLSGAVADGSSRSGEEAAALNAMVTVPMRLAGSGGWAAVKTAAFGGRVMAVRNRLTAEQLTALWAPIQPAIPLASLSAPARARR
;
A
#
# COMPACT_ATOMS: atom_id res chain seq x y z
N MET A 1 -13.51 -8.43 19.89
CA MET A 1 -13.64 -7.33 18.90
C MET A 1 -13.73 -6.03 19.66
N ALA A 2 -12.74 -5.15 19.54
CA ALA A 2 -12.71 -3.85 20.21
C ALA A 2 -13.62 -2.84 19.48
N PRO A 3 -14.34 -1.94 20.18
CA PRO A 3 -15.21 -0.97 19.55
C PRO A 3 -14.38 0.01 18.73
N ALA A 4 -14.86 0.28 17.52
CA ALA A 4 -14.12 0.99 16.50
C ALA A 4 -13.95 2.47 16.88
N SER A 5 -12.70 2.88 17.13
CA SER A 5 -12.33 4.26 17.45
C SER A 5 -12.86 5.24 16.39
N HIS A 6 -13.52 6.29 16.83
CA HIS A 6 -14.08 7.36 15.98
C HIS A 6 -13.06 8.45 15.61
N GLY A 7 -11.80 8.32 16.06
CA GLY A 7 -10.70 9.22 15.74
C GLY A 7 -10.21 9.12 14.28
N LEU A 8 -9.33 10.05 13.87
CA LEU A 8 -8.70 10.06 12.55
C LEU A 8 -7.95 8.75 12.27
N LEU A 9 -7.14 8.28 13.24
CA LEU A 9 -6.48 6.97 13.16
C LEU A 9 -7.46 5.80 13.25
N GLY A 10 -8.60 5.91 13.93
CA GLY A 10 -9.63 4.85 13.90
C GLY A 10 -10.38 4.72 12.58
N ARG A 11 -10.51 5.83 11.85
CA ARG A 11 -11.09 5.87 10.49
C ARG A 11 -10.05 5.51 9.43
N ILE A 12 -8.79 5.90 9.62
CA ILE A 12 -7.65 5.49 8.78
C ILE A 12 -7.31 4.03 9.04
N GLN A 13 -7.37 3.53 10.27
CA GLN A 13 -7.14 2.13 10.60
C GLN A 13 -8.27 1.28 10.06
N ARG A 14 -9.55 1.67 10.16
CA ARG A 14 -10.62 0.98 9.40
C ARG A 14 -10.43 1.05 7.89
N ALA A 15 -10.09 2.20 7.32
CA ALA A 15 -9.83 2.32 5.89
C ALA A 15 -8.55 1.57 5.46
N ASN A 16 -7.58 1.43 6.34
CA ASN A 16 -6.33 0.67 6.14
C ASN A 16 -6.55 -0.81 6.40
N ASP A 17 -7.46 -1.21 7.27
CA ASP A 17 -7.87 -2.60 7.49
C ASP A 17 -8.71 -3.04 6.28
N ASP A 18 -9.63 -2.18 5.81
CA ASP A 18 -10.39 -2.36 4.57
C ASP A 18 -9.49 -2.33 3.32
N ALA A 19 -8.43 -1.50 3.32
CA ALA A 19 -7.45 -1.46 2.23
C ALA A 19 -6.43 -2.59 2.31
N ALA A 20 -5.99 -3.01 3.50
CA ALA A 20 -5.10 -4.15 3.72
C ALA A 20 -5.80 -5.49 3.50
N HIS A 21 -7.14 -5.50 3.53
CA HIS A 21 -7.97 -6.65 3.18
C HIS A 21 -8.79 -6.43 1.89
N ARG A 22 -8.48 -5.41 1.08
CA ARG A 22 -9.22 -5.06 -0.15
C ARG A 22 -9.38 -6.24 -1.10
N PHE A 23 -8.36 -7.08 -1.19
CA PHE A 23 -8.32 -8.30 -1.98
C PHE A 23 -8.15 -9.56 -1.11
N GLY A 24 -8.46 -9.48 0.18
CA GLY A 24 -8.30 -10.57 1.15
C GLY A 24 -6.94 -10.58 1.85
N PRO A 25 -6.48 -11.73 2.38
CA PRO A 25 -5.28 -11.82 3.22
C PRO A 25 -3.95 -11.54 2.47
N HIS A 26 -3.98 -11.50 1.14
CA HIS A 26 -2.80 -11.29 0.28
C HIS A 26 -2.82 -9.94 -0.47
N THR A 27 -3.55 -8.93 0.04
CA THR A 27 -3.81 -7.67 -0.68
C THR A 27 -2.54 -6.95 -1.17
N ALA A 28 -1.50 -6.83 -0.35
CA ALA A 28 -0.25 -6.17 -0.75
C ALA A 28 0.46 -6.89 -1.92
N GLU A 29 0.41 -8.22 -1.94
CA GLU A 29 0.99 -9.03 -3.02
C GLU A 29 0.19 -8.91 -4.31
N VAL A 30 -1.15 -8.84 -4.21
CA VAL A 30 -2.04 -8.61 -5.36
C VAL A 30 -1.82 -7.23 -5.96
N GLU A 31 -1.70 -6.17 -5.15
CA GLU A 31 -1.43 -4.81 -5.63
C GLU A 31 -0.07 -4.72 -6.33
N ALA A 32 0.98 -5.26 -5.71
CA ALA A 32 2.30 -5.29 -6.31
C ALA A 32 2.31 -6.05 -7.65
N PHE A 33 1.61 -7.18 -7.73
CA PHE A 33 1.48 -7.95 -8.96
C PHE A 33 0.77 -7.17 -10.08
N ILE A 34 -0.38 -6.54 -9.79
CA ILE A 34 -1.13 -5.78 -10.81
C ILE A 34 -0.28 -4.64 -11.38
N VAL A 35 0.42 -3.90 -10.51
CA VAL A 35 1.31 -2.79 -10.92
C VAL A 35 2.47 -3.31 -11.76
N ALA A 36 3.13 -4.39 -11.33
CA ALA A 36 4.26 -4.96 -12.05
C ALA A 36 3.85 -5.52 -13.41
N ALA A 37 2.70 -6.22 -13.49
CA ALA A 37 2.16 -6.74 -14.74
C ALA A 37 1.88 -5.63 -15.77
N ALA A 38 1.40 -4.46 -15.31
CA ALA A 38 1.16 -3.31 -16.17
C ALA A 38 2.43 -2.78 -16.84
N GLN A 39 3.55 -2.81 -16.09
CA GLN A 39 4.85 -2.28 -16.49
C GLN A 39 5.67 -3.23 -17.38
N LEU A 40 5.23 -4.49 -17.54
CA LEU A 40 5.93 -5.44 -18.40
C LEU A 40 6.01 -4.94 -19.85
N THR A 41 7.22 -4.96 -20.39
CA THR A 41 7.53 -4.62 -21.77
C THR A 41 6.94 -5.65 -22.75
N PRO A 42 6.79 -5.32 -24.05
CA PRO A 42 6.32 -6.27 -25.06
C PRO A 42 7.17 -7.54 -25.16
N TRP A 43 8.47 -7.46 -24.90
CA TRP A 43 9.36 -8.62 -24.89
C TRP A 43 9.12 -9.49 -23.65
N GLN A 44 9.01 -8.90 -22.46
CA GLN A 44 8.67 -9.62 -21.23
C GLN A 44 7.32 -10.34 -21.35
N TRP A 45 6.31 -9.69 -21.93
CA TRP A 45 5.02 -10.34 -22.22
C TRP A 45 5.12 -11.54 -23.16
N ARG A 46 6.06 -11.51 -24.13
CA ARG A 46 6.31 -12.69 -24.99
C ARG A 46 6.91 -13.83 -24.18
N GLN A 47 7.80 -13.54 -23.22
CA GLN A 47 8.33 -14.55 -22.31
C GLN A 47 7.24 -15.16 -21.44
N VAL A 48 6.38 -14.33 -20.82
CA VAL A 48 5.25 -14.81 -20.01
C VAL A 48 4.37 -15.76 -20.82
N LEU A 49 3.97 -15.38 -22.04
CA LEU A 49 3.11 -16.22 -22.87
C LEU A 49 3.82 -17.50 -23.36
N ALA A 50 5.13 -17.44 -23.60
CA ALA A 50 5.92 -18.62 -23.94
C ALA A 50 5.98 -19.62 -22.77
N VAL A 51 6.28 -19.14 -21.56
CA VAL A 51 6.28 -19.97 -20.35
C VAL A 51 4.88 -20.51 -20.06
N ARG A 52 3.82 -19.72 -20.23
CA ARG A 52 2.43 -20.19 -20.10
C ARG A 52 2.11 -21.36 -21.03
N ARG A 53 2.55 -21.31 -22.29
CA ARG A 53 2.38 -22.43 -23.24
C ARG A 53 3.15 -23.67 -22.82
N LEU A 54 4.37 -23.48 -22.31
CA LEU A 54 5.20 -24.56 -21.78
C LEU A 54 4.54 -25.22 -20.57
N VAL A 55 4.08 -24.44 -19.59
CA VAL A 55 3.31 -24.94 -18.44
C VAL A 55 2.05 -25.68 -18.91
N GLY A 56 1.33 -25.12 -19.89
CA GLY A 56 0.17 -25.76 -20.51
C GLY A 56 0.47 -27.10 -21.19
N SER A 57 1.70 -27.33 -21.64
CA SER A 57 2.10 -28.60 -22.27
C SER A 57 2.19 -29.78 -21.28
N VAL A 58 2.27 -29.50 -19.98
CA VAL A 58 2.33 -30.50 -18.92
C VAL A 58 1.10 -30.47 -18.00
N SER A 59 0.45 -29.31 -17.82
CA SER A 59 -0.72 -29.19 -16.96
C SER A 59 -2.00 -29.64 -17.67
N LYS A 60 -2.87 -30.36 -16.96
CA LYS A 60 -4.20 -30.78 -17.47
C LYS A 60 -5.32 -29.75 -17.20
N GLU A 61 -4.98 -28.49 -16.96
CA GLU A 61 -6.00 -27.46 -16.74
C GLU A 61 -6.74 -27.16 -18.05
N GLY A 62 -8.07 -27.00 -17.96
CA GLY A 62 -8.94 -26.79 -19.11
C GLY A 62 -8.64 -25.50 -19.87
N ALA A 63 -9.25 -25.35 -21.05
CA ALA A 63 -9.14 -24.12 -21.83
C ALA A 63 -9.58 -22.92 -20.98
N PRO A 64 -8.78 -21.84 -20.92
CA PRO A 64 -9.11 -20.69 -20.10
C PRO A 64 -10.34 -19.96 -20.66
N ASP A 65 -11.16 -19.41 -19.77
CA ASP A 65 -12.26 -18.54 -20.16
C ASP A 65 -11.76 -17.33 -20.95
N SER A 66 -12.57 -16.85 -21.90
CA SER A 66 -12.23 -15.63 -22.64
C SER A 66 -12.25 -14.40 -21.72
N ALA A 67 -11.41 -13.40 -22.02
CA ALA A 67 -11.36 -12.15 -21.25
C ALA A 67 -12.74 -11.49 -21.11
N ARG A 68 -13.55 -11.53 -22.17
CA ARG A 68 -14.93 -11.02 -22.17
C ARG A 68 -15.86 -11.80 -21.23
N SER A 69 -15.76 -13.12 -21.22
CA SER A 69 -16.55 -13.97 -20.31
C SER A 69 -16.22 -13.69 -18.85
N ILE A 70 -14.93 -13.51 -18.56
CA ILE A 70 -14.45 -13.18 -17.20
C ILE A 70 -14.96 -11.79 -16.77
N GLN A 71 -14.80 -10.77 -17.62
CA GLN A 71 -15.29 -9.41 -17.33
C GLN A 71 -16.81 -9.37 -17.15
N ALA A 72 -17.56 -10.15 -17.92
CA ALA A 72 -19.00 -10.28 -17.74
C ALA A 72 -19.33 -10.88 -16.37
N ALA A 73 -18.66 -11.97 -15.98
CA ALA A 73 -18.87 -12.63 -14.69
C ALA A 73 -18.48 -11.77 -13.48
N ILE A 74 -17.51 -10.85 -13.62
CA ILE A 74 -17.16 -9.87 -12.57
C ILE A 74 -18.26 -8.81 -12.42
N ARG A 75 -18.84 -8.35 -13.53
CA ARG A 75 -19.81 -7.24 -13.56
C ARG A 75 -21.21 -7.67 -13.17
N THR A 76 -21.59 -8.90 -13.48
CA THR A 76 -22.80 -9.51 -12.92
C THR A 76 -22.47 -9.94 -11.51
N SER A 77 -23.29 -9.59 -10.51
CA SER A 77 -23.18 -10.09 -9.13
C SER A 77 -23.50 -11.59 -9.03
N ASP A 78 -22.91 -12.38 -9.92
CA ASP A 78 -23.09 -13.81 -10.04
C ASP A 78 -22.38 -14.45 -8.86
N THR A 79 -23.09 -15.28 -8.10
CA THR A 79 -22.63 -15.85 -6.82
C THR A 79 -21.42 -16.78 -6.93
N ARG A 80 -20.84 -16.90 -8.13
CA ARG A 80 -19.69 -17.75 -8.46
C ARG A 80 -18.34 -17.12 -8.15
N ILE A 81 -18.24 -15.79 -8.11
CA ILE A 81 -16.98 -15.08 -7.86
C ILE A 81 -17.04 -14.38 -6.49
N SER A 82 -16.10 -14.72 -5.61
CA SER A 82 -16.00 -14.06 -4.31
C SER A 82 -15.67 -12.58 -4.46
N GLU A 83 -16.20 -11.74 -3.58
CA GLU A 83 -16.00 -10.28 -3.60
C GLU A 83 -14.53 -9.83 -3.69
N PRO A 84 -13.54 -10.43 -3.00
CA PRO A 84 -12.14 -10.06 -3.14
C PRO A 84 -11.57 -10.28 -4.55
N ILE A 85 -12.00 -11.36 -5.22
CA ILE A 85 -11.59 -11.69 -6.60
C ILE A 85 -12.24 -10.74 -7.59
N ALA A 86 -13.52 -10.40 -7.40
CA ALA A 86 -14.22 -9.45 -8.25
C ALA A 86 -13.54 -8.07 -8.21
N ARG A 87 -13.28 -7.55 -7.00
CA ARG A 87 -12.59 -6.25 -6.80
C ARG A 87 -11.18 -6.24 -7.39
N ALA A 88 -10.40 -7.31 -7.21
CA ALA A 88 -9.07 -7.42 -7.81
C ALA A 88 -9.15 -7.47 -9.34
N GLY A 89 -10.16 -8.17 -9.87
CA GLY A 89 -10.46 -8.28 -11.29
C GLY A 89 -10.74 -6.96 -11.97
N GLU A 90 -11.62 -6.14 -11.39
CA GLU A 90 -11.93 -4.81 -11.91
C GLU A 90 -10.65 -3.98 -12.10
N VAL A 91 -9.82 -3.92 -11.05
CA VAL A 91 -8.55 -3.17 -11.07
C VAL A 91 -7.58 -3.74 -12.10
N LEU A 92 -7.46 -5.07 -12.20
CA LEU A 92 -6.57 -5.73 -13.16
C LEU A 92 -6.98 -5.44 -14.61
N PHE A 93 -8.27 -5.62 -14.94
CA PHE A 93 -8.76 -5.45 -16.30
C PHE A 93 -8.72 -3.97 -16.74
N ASP A 94 -9.00 -3.04 -15.83
CA ASP A 94 -8.84 -1.60 -16.11
C ASP A 94 -7.37 -1.25 -16.37
N THR A 95 -6.46 -1.81 -15.57
CA THR A 95 -5.01 -1.58 -15.71
C THR A 95 -4.45 -2.16 -17.01
N LEU A 96 -4.94 -3.34 -17.43
CA LEU A 96 -4.47 -4.05 -18.61
C LEU A 96 -5.34 -3.83 -19.87
N VAL A 97 -6.23 -2.83 -19.87
CA VAL A 97 -7.20 -2.58 -20.96
C VAL A 97 -6.56 -2.45 -22.35
N LYS A 98 -5.31 -1.98 -22.43
CA LYS A 98 -4.55 -1.83 -23.69
C LYS A 98 -3.76 -3.09 -24.09
N LYS A 99 -3.82 -4.15 -23.31
CA LYS A 99 -3.14 -5.43 -23.57
C LYS A 99 -4.12 -6.39 -24.26
N SER A 100 -3.58 -7.36 -25.01
CA SER A 100 -4.39 -8.39 -25.68
C SER A 100 -5.06 -9.33 -24.68
N ASP A 101 -6.17 -9.95 -25.09
CA ASP A 101 -6.95 -10.89 -24.28
C ASP A 101 -6.07 -11.98 -23.64
N ASP A 102 -5.15 -12.58 -24.39
CA ASP A 102 -4.22 -13.60 -23.87
C ASP A 102 -3.39 -13.12 -22.67
N LYS A 103 -3.01 -11.83 -22.66
CA LYS A 103 -2.22 -11.22 -21.58
C LYS A 103 -3.09 -10.92 -20.36
N GLN A 104 -4.31 -10.44 -20.61
CA GLN A 104 -5.28 -10.17 -19.55
C GLN A 104 -5.70 -11.48 -18.86
N VAL A 105 -6.00 -12.53 -19.62
CA VAL A 105 -6.35 -13.87 -19.10
C VAL A 105 -5.17 -14.47 -18.33
N ALA A 106 -3.94 -14.38 -18.85
CA ALA A 106 -2.76 -14.88 -18.13
C ALA A 106 -2.59 -14.17 -16.78
N ALA A 107 -2.71 -12.84 -16.76
CA ALA A 107 -2.60 -12.06 -15.53
C ALA A 107 -3.76 -12.34 -14.55
N TRP A 108 -4.97 -12.56 -15.07
CA TRP A 108 -6.14 -12.90 -14.28
C TRP A 108 -5.97 -14.24 -13.55
N GLN A 109 -5.49 -15.27 -14.24
CA GLN A 109 -5.22 -16.58 -13.63
C GLN A 109 -4.17 -16.47 -12.51
N ALA A 110 -3.07 -15.75 -12.75
CA ALA A 110 -2.04 -15.51 -11.75
C ALA A 110 -2.56 -14.70 -10.55
N MET A 111 -3.37 -13.67 -10.80
CA MET A 111 -3.96 -12.83 -9.75
C MET A 111 -4.94 -13.61 -8.86
N ILE A 112 -5.83 -14.43 -9.44
CA ILE A 112 -6.71 -15.31 -8.65
C ILE A 112 -5.87 -16.25 -7.79
N ALA A 113 -4.82 -16.83 -8.36
CA ALA A 113 -3.95 -17.74 -7.63
C ALA A 113 -3.32 -17.06 -6.41
N ILE A 114 -2.90 -15.79 -6.52
CA ILE A 114 -2.42 -14.99 -5.38
C ILE A 114 -3.54 -14.76 -4.35
N VAL A 115 -4.73 -14.33 -4.78
CA VAL A 115 -5.86 -14.07 -3.87
C VAL A 115 -6.23 -15.34 -3.09
N MET A 116 -6.23 -16.50 -3.76
CA MET A 116 -6.60 -17.80 -3.19
C MET A 116 -5.41 -18.61 -2.66
N ARG A 117 -4.21 -18.02 -2.53
CA ARG A 117 -2.96 -18.76 -2.25
C ARG A 117 -3.04 -19.64 -1.00
N SER A 118 -3.72 -19.18 0.05
CA SER A 118 -3.94 -19.96 1.28
C SER A 118 -4.95 -21.11 1.16
N GLN A 119 -5.69 -21.19 0.06
CA GLN A 119 -6.75 -22.17 -0.20
C GLN A 119 -6.41 -23.13 -1.35
N LEU A 120 -5.30 -22.89 -2.07
CA LEU A 120 -4.88 -23.70 -3.21
C LEU A 120 -3.71 -24.62 -2.83
N PRO A 121 -3.69 -25.87 -3.33
CA PRO A 121 -2.48 -26.67 -3.31
C PRO A 121 -1.35 -25.97 -4.09
N ALA A 122 -0.12 -26.10 -3.60
CA ALA A 122 1.07 -25.46 -4.17
C ALA A 122 1.21 -25.65 -5.69
N LEU A 123 0.92 -26.86 -6.17
CA LEU A 123 0.98 -27.17 -7.60
C LEU A 123 -0.07 -26.40 -8.42
N LYS A 124 -1.31 -26.28 -7.91
CA LYS A 124 -2.39 -25.56 -8.58
C LYS A 124 -2.10 -24.06 -8.63
N PHE A 125 -1.57 -23.52 -7.53
CA PHE A 125 -1.06 -22.16 -7.50
C PHE A 125 0.06 -21.94 -8.53
N ALA A 126 1.07 -22.82 -8.54
CA ALA A 126 2.24 -22.69 -9.40
C ALA A 126 1.91 -22.78 -10.89
N VAL A 127 0.93 -23.60 -11.30
CA VAL A 127 0.47 -23.66 -12.71
C VAL A 127 0.01 -22.29 -13.19
N SER A 128 -0.68 -21.53 -12.34
CA SER A 128 -1.18 -20.20 -12.68
C SER A 128 -0.11 -19.11 -12.57
N TYR A 129 0.83 -19.21 -11.63
CA TYR A 129 1.78 -18.15 -11.32
C TYR A 129 3.16 -18.29 -11.99
N ALA A 130 3.62 -19.52 -12.29
CA ALA A 130 4.93 -19.79 -12.90
C ALA A 130 5.25 -18.94 -14.16
N PRO A 131 4.29 -18.61 -15.04
CA PRO A 131 4.56 -17.73 -16.19
C PRO A 131 5.12 -16.35 -15.83
N PHE A 132 4.84 -15.84 -14.62
CA PHE A 132 5.26 -14.52 -14.16
C PHE A 132 6.47 -14.55 -13.22
N ALA A 133 6.76 -15.69 -12.59
CA ALA A 133 7.69 -15.79 -11.46
C ALA A 133 9.10 -15.24 -11.71
N ALA A 134 9.63 -15.38 -12.94
CA ALA A 134 10.95 -14.87 -13.30
C ALA A 134 11.00 -13.33 -13.45
N LEU A 135 9.85 -12.68 -13.64
CA LEU A 135 9.73 -11.24 -13.90
C LEU A 135 9.09 -10.50 -12.72
N ILE A 136 8.24 -11.18 -11.97
CA ILE A 136 7.53 -10.69 -10.79
C ILE A 136 7.71 -11.76 -9.70
N PRO A 137 8.76 -11.66 -8.87
CA PRO A 137 8.98 -12.62 -7.79
C PRO A 137 7.95 -12.43 -6.67
N LEU A 138 7.59 -13.53 -5.99
CA LEU A 138 6.68 -13.49 -4.84
C LEU A 138 7.36 -12.85 -3.62
N SER A 139 6.58 -12.13 -2.82
CA SER A 139 7.03 -11.32 -1.66
C SER A 139 7.64 -12.12 -0.49
N SER A 140 7.97 -13.39 -0.69
CA SER A 140 8.56 -14.30 0.31
C SER A 140 9.64 -15.23 -0.26
N SER A 141 10.05 -15.04 -1.51
CA SER A 141 11.08 -15.88 -2.16
C SER A 141 12.50 -15.69 -1.60
N ASP A 142 12.76 -14.58 -0.91
CA ASP A 142 14.08 -14.26 -0.34
C ASP A 142 14.40 -15.04 0.94
N VAL A 143 13.40 -15.67 1.57
CA VAL A 143 13.54 -16.43 2.83
C VAL A 143 13.37 -17.94 2.58
N LEU A 144 14.01 -18.46 1.54
CA LEU A 144 14.05 -19.90 1.27
C LEU A 144 15.20 -20.58 2.01
N GLU A 145 14.88 -21.71 2.64
CA GLU A 145 15.87 -22.56 3.29
C GLU A 145 17.01 -22.95 2.34
N PRO A 146 18.27 -23.05 2.84
CA PRO A 146 19.42 -23.37 2.00
C PRO A 146 19.27 -24.65 1.19
N LYS A 147 18.67 -25.71 1.76
CA LYS A 147 18.44 -26.99 1.07
C LYS A 147 17.46 -26.84 -0.09
N THR A 148 16.37 -26.09 0.09
CA THR A 148 15.39 -25.82 -0.97
C THR A 148 16.00 -25.03 -2.12
N ARG A 149 16.83 -24.01 -1.81
CA ARG A 149 17.55 -23.25 -2.85
C ARG A 149 18.52 -24.14 -3.64
N ARG A 150 19.24 -25.04 -2.96
CA ARG A 150 20.14 -26.00 -3.60
C ARG A 150 19.37 -27.00 -4.46
N LEU A 151 18.22 -27.50 -4.01
CA LEU A 151 17.35 -28.37 -4.80
C LEU A 151 16.92 -27.68 -6.11
N ILE A 152 16.47 -26.42 -6.03
CA ILE A 152 16.07 -25.64 -7.22
C ILE A 152 17.25 -25.45 -8.17
N ALA A 153 18.45 -25.15 -7.66
CA ALA A 153 19.65 -25.03 -8.47
C ALA A 153 19.99 -26.35 -9.19
N ARG A 154 19.96 -27.48 -8.46
CA ARG A 154 20.22 -28.81 -9.03
C ARG A 154 19.19 -29.20 -10.08
N LEU A 155 17.91 -28.86 -9.90
CA LEU A 155 16.87 -29.05 -10.92
C LEU A 155 17.22 -28.32 -12.23
N GLY A 156 17.88 -27.16 -12.15
CA GLY A 156 18.34 -26.41 -13.32
C GLY A 156 19.48 -27.10 -14.11
N ASP A 157 20.24 -27.96 -13.45
CA ASP A 157 21.40 -28.66 -14.03
C ASP A 157 21.03 -30.04 -14.61
N LEU A 158 19.77 -30.48 -14.48
CA LEU A 158 19.36 -31.82 -14.90
C LEU A 158 19.21 -31.94 -16.43
N THR A 159 19.64 -33.10 -16.91
CA THR A 159 19.46 -33.58 -18.29
C THR A 159 18.07 -34.16 -18.52
N LYS A 160 17.74 -34.40 -19.79
CA LYS A 160 16.43 -34.94 -20.18
C LYS A 160 16.22 -36.34 -19.60
N GLU A 161 17.23 -37.19 -19.66
CA GLU A 161 17.21 -38.55 -19.14
C GLU A 161 16.98 -38.54 -17.61
N GLN A 162 17.58 -37.59 -16.91
CA GLN A 162 17.39 -37.40 -15.47
C GLN A 162 15.97 -36.94 -15.13
N PHE A 163 15.37 -36.05 -15.93
CA PHE A 163 13.94 -35.73 -15.75
C PHE A 163 13.03 -36.91 -16.06
N GLU A 164 13.37 -37.77 -17.03
CA GLU A 164 12.61 -38.99 -17.32
C GLU A 164 12.66 -39.96 -16.14
N MET A 165 13.79 -40.02 -15.43
CA MET A 165 13.91 -40.78 -14.18
C MET A 165 12.98 -40.25 -13.08
N LEU A 166 12.88 -38.93 -12.91
CA LEU A 166 11.92 -38.32 -11.97
C LEU A 166 10.46 -38.60 -12.37
N GLY A 167 10.18 -38.77 -13.66
CA GLY A 167 8.84 -39.10 -14.17
C GLY A 167 8.41 -40.56 -13.98
N ARG A 168 9.30 -41.45 -13.51
CA ARG A 168 8.98 -42.87 -13.31
C ARG A 168 7.94 -43.06 -12.21
N ARG A 169 7.13 -44.11 -12.33
CA ARG A 169 6.18 -44.47 -11.28
C ARG A 169 6.94 -44.95 -10.05
N TRP A 170 6.67 -44.31 -8.92
CA TRP A 170 7.22 -44.69 -7.63
C TRP A 170 6.10 -45.03 -6.65
N ARG A 171 6.44 -45.83 -5.64
CA ARG A 171 5.57 -46.16 -4.50
C ARG A 171 6.31 -45.81 -3.23
N ILE A 172 5.59 -45.23 -2.28
CA ILE A 172 6.11 -44.88 -0.96
C ILE A 172 5.41 -45.78 0.06
N GLU A 173 6.11 -46.10 1.13
CA GLU A 173 5.58 -46.87 2.24
C GLU A 173 4.37 -46.14 2.89
N PRO A 174 3.25 -46.83 3.16
CA PRO A 174 2.03 -46.16 3.63
C PRO A 174 2.13 -45.44 4.98
N ALA A 175 3.03 -45.84 5.88
CA ALA A 175 3.28 -45.13 7.14
C ALA A 175 4.06 -43.82 6.89
N ALA A 176 5.15 -43.84 6.12
CA ALA A 176 5.92 -42.66 5.73
C ALA A 176 5.05 -41.64 4.97
N SER A 177 4.16 -42.12 4.08
CA SER A 177 3.19 -41.25 3.41
C SER A 177 2.20 -40.60 4.39
N ARG A 178 1.76 -41.32 5.44
CA ARG A 178 0.86 -40.77 6.46
C ARG A 178 1.59 -39.77 7.35
N ALA A 179 2.83 -40.05 7.74
CA ALA A 179 3.68 -39.15 8.51
C ALA A 179 3.88 -37.82 7.77
N LEU A 180 4.19 -37.87 6.46
CA LEU A 180 4.32 -36.67 5.63
C LEU A 180 3.03 -35.85 5.60
N LEU A 181 1.86 -36.49 5.42
CA LEU A 181 0.58 -35.78 5.41
C LEU A 181 0.25 -35.14 6.76
N GLN A 182 0.59 -35.80 7.87
CA GLN A 182 0.42 -35.26 9.22
C GLN A 182 1.36 -34.07 9.47
N ALA A 183 2.61 -34.16 9.05
CA ALA A 183 3.59 -33.08 9.15
C ALA A 183 3.16 -31.85 8.31
N VAL A 184 2.74 -32.07 7.07
CA VAL A 184 2.25 -31.00 6.18
C VAL A 184 0.98 -30.35 6.71
N ALA A 185 0.09 -31.10 7.38
CA ALA A 185 -1.10 -30.53 8.00
C ALA A 185 -0.77 -29.55 9.14
N LYS A 186 0.38 -29.71 9.82
CA LYS A 186 0.88 -28.77 10.83
C LYS A 186 1.50 -27.53 10.19
N ASN A 187 2.17 -27.69 9.06
CA ASN A 187 2.82 -26.61 8.30
C ASN A 187 1.96 -26.14 7.12
N ARG A 188 0.90 -25.37 7.41
CA ARG A 188 -0.06 -24.87 6.40
C ARG A 188 0.54 -23.94 5.32
N HIS A 189 1.79 -23.49 5.49
CA HIS A 189 2.51 -22.62 4.56
C HIS A 189 3.86 -23.23 4.15
N VAL A 190 3.84 -24.35 3.42
CA VAL A 190 5.07 -25.01 2.93
C VAL A 190 5.70 -24.19 1.79
N LYS A 191 6.40 -23.10 2.14
CA LYS A 191 7.10 -22.22 1.20
C LYS A 191 8.03 -22.99 0.25
N SER A 192 8.64 -24.06 0.76
CA SER A 192 9.53 -24.95 0.00
C SER A 192 8.80 -25.71 -1.12
N GLU A 193 7.59 -26.22 -0.86
CA GLU A 193 6.80 -26.94 -1.86
C GLU A 193 6.40 -26.00 -3.00
N GLU A 194 5.94 -24.80 -2.67
CA GLU A 194 5.51 -23.80 -3.64
C GLU A 194 6.67 -23.31 -4.52
N ALA A 195 7.81 -22.98 -3.92
CA ALA A 195 8.98 -22.51 -4.65
C ALA A 195 9.51 -23.57 -5.63
N VAL A 196 9.55 -24.83 -5.20
CA VAL A 196 9.95 -25.94 -6.07
C VAL A 196 8.92 -26.19 -7.17
N ALA A 197 7.62 -26.07 -6.89
CA ALA A 197 6.58 -26.18 -7.90
C ALA A 197 6.71 -25.14 -9.01
N ILE A 198 6.97 -23.88 -8.64
CA ILE A 198 7.20 -22.79 -9.60
C ILE A 198 8.45 -23.09 -10.45
N ALA A 199 9.58 -23.44 -9.81
CA ALA A 199 10.81 -23.73 -10.52
C ALA A 199 10.66 -24.94 -11.47
N ALA A 200 10.05 -26.02 -11.00
CA ALA A 200 9.83 -27.23 -11.78
C ALA A 200 8.99 -26.96 -13.03
N LEU A 201 7.92 -26.16 -12.90
CA LEU A 201 7.07 -25.77 -14.03
C LEU A 201 7.74 -24.81 -15.01
N SER A 202 8.76 -24.06 -14.58
CA SER A 202 9.58 -23.23 -15.47
C SER A 202 10.71 -23.99 -16.15
N LEU A 203 11.14 -25.15 -15.64
CA LEU A 203 12.33 -25.89 -16.12
C LEU A 203 11.96 -27.16 -16.90
N ILE A 204 11.14 -28.03 -16.30
CA ILE A 204 10.86 -29.38 -16.84
C ILE A 204 10.17 -29.33 -18.20
N PRO A 205 9.18 -28.45 -18.46
CA PRO A 205 8.50 -28.41 -19.75
C PRO A 205 9.39 -28.06 -20.95
N HIS A 206 10.60 -27.53 -20.72
CA HIS A 206 11.57 -27.33 -21.80
C HIS A 206 12.17 -28.64 -22.31
N GLN A 207 12.12 -29.72 -21.52
CA GLN A 207 12.74 -31.00 -21.84
C GLN A 207 11.71 -32.14 -21.97
N LEU A 208 10.66 -32.13 -21.16
CA LEU A 208 9.59 -33.13 -21.15
C LEU A 208 8.20 -32.50 -21.17
N VAL A 209 7.34 -33.00 -22.06
CA VAL A 209 5.94 -32.55 -22.22
C VAL A 209 4.95 -33.67 -21.90
N GLY A 210 3.69 -33.32 -21.69
CA GLY A 210 2.61 -34.27 -21.42
C GLY A 210 2.73 -34.98 -20.07
N ASP A 211 2.17 -36.19 -20.00
CA ASP A 211 2.17 -37.02 -18.78
C ASP A 211 3.54 -37.30 -18.14
N PRO A 212 4.63 -37.59 -18.89
CA PRO A 212 5.95 -37.80 -18.28
C PRO A 212 6.51 -36.51 -17.67
N GLY A 213 6.33 -35.35 -18.35
CA GLY A 213 6.71 -34.05 -17.80
C GLY A 213 5.91 -33.71 -16.54
N TRP A 214 4.60 -33.98 -16.54
CA TRP A 214 3.76 -33.78 -15.37
C TRP A 214 4.13 -34.71 -14.19
N ALA A 215 4.49 -35.96 -14.47
CA ALA A 215 4.98 -36.87 -13.46
C ALA A 215 6.29 -36.37 -12.83
N ALA A 216 7.24 -35.92 -13.65
CA ALA A 216 8.50 -35.35 -13.18
C ALA A 216 8.28 -34.09 -12.32
N VAL A 217 7.37 -33.19 -12.73
CA VAL A 217 6.97 -32.03 -11.93
C VAL A 217 6.44 -32.46 -10.56
N ARG A 218 5.51 -33.43 -10.51
CA ARG A 218 4.96 -33.92 -9.23
C ARG A 218 6.02 -34.53 -8.32
N THR A 219 7.00 -35.25 -8.88
CA THR A 219 8.12 -35.80 -8.12
C THR A 219 9.02 -34.68 -7.56
N ALA A 220 9.30 -33.63 -8.34
CA ALA A 220 10.03 -32.47 -7.84
C ALA A 220 9.27 -31.73 -6.73
N VAL A 221 7.96 -31.51 -6.90
CA VAL A 221 7.11 -30.88 -5.86
C VAL A 221 7.07 -31.72 -4.59
N HIS A 222 7.02 -33.05 -4.73
CA HIS A 222 7.13 -33.97 -3.59
C HIS A 222 8.45 -33.78 -2.82
N ALA A 223 9.58 -33.58 -3.51
CA ALA A 223 10.85 -33.23 -2.87
C ALA A 223 10.76 -31.93 -2.06
N GLY A 224 10.16 -30.88 -2.63
CA GLY A 224 9.93 -29.61 -1.94
C GLY A 224 9.05 -29.76 -0.69
N ARG A 225 8.05 -30.64 -0.75
CA ARG A 225 7.17 -30.97 0.38
C ARG A 225 7.91 -31.69 1.51
N ILE A 226 8.80 -32.63 1.19
CA ILE A 226 9.65 -33.30 2.20
C ILE A 226 10.54 -32.29 2.90
N LEU A 227 11.21 -31.40 2.14
CA LEU A 227 12.10 -30.39 2.71
C LEU A 227 11.36 -29.44 3.66
N GLY A 228 10.16 -28.97 3.28
CA GLY A 228 9.39 -28.09 4.15
C GLY A 228 8.71 -28.77 5.34
N ALA A 229 8.77 -30.11 5.43
CA ALA A 229 8.29 -30.89 6.57
C ALA A 229 9.45 -31.60 7.31
N GLN A 230 10.71 -31.26 6.99
CA GLN A 230 11.86 -32.05 7.40
C GLN A 230 12.04 -32.07 8.93
N ASP A 231 11.69 -30.99 9.63
CA ASP A 231 11.80 -30.88 11.09
C ASP A 231 10.79 -31.75 11.85
N ASP A 232 9.69 -32.12 11.20
CA ASP A 232 8.61 -32.94 11.75
C ASP A 232 8.72 -34.43 11.37
N LEU A 233 9.73 -34.80 10.58
CA LEU A 233 9.95 -36.15 10.06
C LEU A 233 11.21 -36.78 10.67
N THR A 234 11.16 -38.08 10.92
CA THR A 234 12.34 -38.83 11.32
C THR A 234 13.32 -38.99 10.14
N PRO A 235 14.63 -39.16 10.40
CA PRO A 235 15.61 -39.40 9.32
C PRO A 235 15.28 -40.61 8.45
N GLN A 236 14.69 -41.66 9.04
CA GLN A 236 14.25 -42.85 8.30
C GLN A 236 13.08 -42.53 7.37
N GLU A 237 12.06 -41.81 7.85
CA GLU A 237 10.94 -41.37 7.01
C GLU A 237 11.41 -40.47 5.88
N VAL A 238 12.36 -39.55 6.12
CA VAL A 238 12.95 -38.71 5.06
C VAL A 238 13.65 -39.57 4.01
N ALA A 239 14.46 -40.55 4.41
CA ALA A 239 15.14 -41.45 3.47
C ALA A 239 14.13 -42.23 2.61
N GLU A 240 13.08 -42.77 3.22
CA GLU A 240 12.03 -43.52 2.52
C GLU A 240 11.21 -42.63 1.56
N LEU A 241 10.93 -41.39 1.96
CA LEU A 241 10.20 -40.43 1.14
C LEU A 241 11.04 -39.89 -0.02
N TRP A 242 12.36 -39.81 0.13
CA TRP A 242 13.29 -39.25 -0.86
C TRP A 242 13.75 -40.26 -1.93
N VAL A 243 13.50 -41.56 -1.74
CA VAL A 243 13.84 -42.63 -2.70
C VAL A 243 13.53 -42.30 -4.17
N PRO A 244 12.37 -41.67 -4.52
CA PRO A 244 12.09 -41.34 -5.92
C PRO A 244 13.02 -40.29 -6.54
N ILE A 245 13.67 -39.47 -5.72
CA ILE A 245 14.51 -38.33 -6.12
C ILE A 245 15.99 -38.69 -6.03
N GLU A 246 16.36 -39.55 -5.08
CA GLU A 246 17.73 -39.97 -4.77
C GLU A 246 18.60 -40.32 -6.00
N PRO A 247 18.10 -41.06 -7.03
CA PRO A 247 18.92 -41.42 -8.19
C PRO A 247 19.37 -40.24 -9.04
N VAL A 248 18.72 -39.09 -8.89
CA VAL A 248 18.93 -37.89 -9.70
C VAL A 248 19.51 -36.76 -8.86
N ILE A 249 18.98 -36.57 -7.65
CA ILE A 249 19.45 -35.59 -6.67
C ILE A 249 19.61 -36.29 -5.33
N PRO A 250 20.82 -36.77 -5.00
CA PRO A 250 21.08 -37.41 -3.72
C PRO A 250 20.80 -36.44 -2.56
N PHE A 251 20.10 -36.88 -1.52
CA PHE A 251 19.73 -36.01 -0.39
C PHE A 251 20.96 -35.37 0.29
N ALA A 252 22.06 -36.13 0.39
CA ALA A 252 23.33 -35.66 0.95
C ALA A 252 23.89 -34.46 0.20
N SER A 253 23.71 -34.40 -1.13
CA SER A 253 24.22 -33.30 -1.97
C SER A 253 23.58 -31.94 -1.63
N LEU A 254 22.41 -31.93 -0.98
CA LEU A 254 21.74 -30.72 -0.53
C LEU A 254 22.33 -30.15 0.76
N SER A 255 23.09 -30.95 1.50
CA SER A 255 23.72 -30.56 2.77
C SER A 255 25.17 -30.12 2.60
N GLU A 256 25.79 -30.35 1.44
CA GLU A 256 27.14 -29.90 1.13
C GLU A 256 27.30 -28.39 1.30
N VAL A 257 28.05 -27.98 2.33
CA VAL A 257 28.49 -26.60 2.49
C VAL A 257 29.59 -26.38 1.46
N VAL A 258 29.24 -25.76 0.32
CA VAL A 258 30.25 -25.18 -0.56
C VAL A 258 30.85 -24.01 0.22
N GLU A 259 31.93 -24.27 0.96
CA GLU A 259 32.82 -23.22 1.45
C GLU A 259 33.47 -22.59 0.23
N ILE A 260 32.85 -21.54 -0.32
CA ILE A 260 33.53 -20.70 -1.30
C ILE A 260 34.60 -19.93 -0.49
N PRO A 261 35.90 -20.23 -0.69
CA PRO A 261 36.95 -19.58 0.07
C PRO A 261 36.82 -18.07 -0.15
N ALA A 262 36.99 -17.25 0.89
CA ALA A 262 36.86 -15.79 0.79
C ALA A 262 37.68 -15.21 -0.38
N GLY A 263 38.79 -15.86 -0.73
CA GLY A 263 39.61 -15.53 -1.89
C GLY A 263 38.90 -15.63 -3.25
N GLU A 264 38.00 -16.59 -3.48
CA GLU A 264 37.28 -16.73 -4.76
C GLU A 264 36.12 -15.75 -4.89
N ARG A 265 35.45 -15.40 -3.79
CA ARG A 265 34.45 -14.32 -3.78
C ARG A 265 35.07 -12.96 -4.11
N VAL A 266 36.26 -12.68 -3.56
CA VAL A 266 37.03 -11.48 -3.89
C VAL A 266 37.55 -11.55 -5.33
N ARG A 267 38.03 -12.70 -5.81
CA ARG A 267 38.51 -12.86 -7.19
C ARG A 267 37.41 -12.73 -8.24
N ALA A 268 36.20 -13.21 -7.96
CA ALA A 268 35.03 -13.06 -8.84
C ALA A 268 34.53 -11.61 -8.88
N ALA A 269 34.51 -10.92 -7.72
CA ALA A 269 34.18 -9.50 -7.63
C ALA A 269 35.23 -8.62 -8.35
N VAL A 270 36.51 -8.91 -8.15
CA VAL A 270 37.63 -8.22 -8.80
C VAL A 270 37.70 -8.54 -10.30
N GLY A 271 37.40 -9.77 -10.72
CA GLY A 271 37.35 -10.16 -12.13
C GLY A 271 36.18 -9.51 -12.89
N SER A 272 35.05 -9.31 -12.22
CA SER A 272 33.91 -8.54 -12.75
C SER A 272 34.26 -7.05 -12.89
N ALA A 273 35.00 -6.49 -11.92
CA ALA A 273 35.50 -5.12 -11.94
C ALA A 273 36.57 -4.89 -13.04
N ILE A 274 37.49 -5.83 -13.26
CA ILE A 274 38.54 -5.71 -14.29
C ILE A 274 37.94 -5.83 -15.71
N LYS A 275 36.89 -6.66 -15.89
CA LYS A 275 36.17 -6.75 -17.17
C LYS A 275 35.37 -5.49 -17.51
N THR A 276 34.95 -4.72 -16.50
CA THR A 276 34.30 -3.41 -16.69
C THR A 276 35.30 -2.27 -16.94
N ILE A 277 36.57 -2.44 -16.55
CA ILE A 277 37.65 -1.46 -16.79
C ILE A 277 38.27 -1.58 -18.19
N THR A 278 38.29 -2.77 -18.80
CA THR A 278 39.14 -3.05 -19.98
C THR A 278 38.46 -2.98 -21.37
N ARG A 279 37.14 -2.74 -21.46
CA ARG A 279 36.45 -2.57 -22.76
C ARG A 279 35.42 -1.43 -22.75
N PRO A 280 35.61 -0.37 -23.56
CA PRO A 280 34.66 0.75 -23.63
C PRO A 280 33.57 0.52 -24.71
N PRO A 281 32.38 1.09 -24.53
CA PRO A 281 31.83 1.92 -25.60
C PRO A 281 31.37 3.31 -25.11
N ARG A 282 31.96 4.30 -25.79
CA ARG A 282 31.56 5.69 -26.06
C ARG A 282 30.25 6.27 -25.48
N THR A 283 30.45 7.29 -24.64
CA THR A 283 29.77 8.61 -24.58
C THR A 283 28.24 8.67 -24.45
N ARG A 284 27.76 8.87 -23.22
CA ARG A 284 27.12 10.12 -22.75
C ARG A 284 27.07 10.09 -21.22
N ALA A 285 27.65 11.09 -20.57
CA ALA A 285 27.70 11.19 -19.12
C ALA A 285 26.28 11.21 -18.53
N VAL A 286 25.95 10.19 -17.74
CA VAL A 286 24.87 10.24 -16.76
C VAL A 286 25.57 10.20 -15.41
N ALA A 287 25.40 11.26 -14.63
CA ALA A 287 25.89 11.34 -13.26
C ALA A 287 25.46 10.09 -12.48
N ALA A 288 26.37 9.56 -11.67
CA ALA A 288 26.06 8.44 -10.78
C ALA A 288 24.81 8.77 -9.94
N PRO A 289 23.84 7.84 -9.81
CA PRO A 289 22.71 8.07 -8.94
C PRO A 289 23.25 8.13 -7.50
N VAL A 290 23.14 9.30 -6.89
CA VAL A 290 23.22 9.43 -5.43
C VAL A 290 22.27 8.37 -4.86
N THR A 291 22.81 7.43 -4.08
CA THR A 291 22.01 6.51 -3.27
C THR A 291 21.06 7.36 -2.44
N ARG A 292 19.80 7.48 -2.89
CA ARG A 292 18.78 8.20 -2.15
C ARG A 292 18.60 7.48 -0.83
N ALA A 293 18.93 8.16 0.26
CA ALA A 293 18.55 7.73 1.59
C ALA A 293 17.05 7.40 1.61
N ALA A 294 16.67 6.36 2.35
CA ALA A 294 15.26 6.01 2.53
C ALA A 294 14.48 7.25 2.99
N ALA A 295 13.35 7.53 2.36
CA ALA A 295 12.56 8.73 2.60
C ALA A 295 11.94 8.68 4.02
N PRO A 296 12.44 9.45 5.01
CA PRO A 296 12.09 9.27 6.44
C PRO A 296 10.62 9.58 6.78
N TYR A 297 9.92 10.29 5.90
CA TYR A 297 8.51 10.69 6.11
C TYR A 297 7.55 9.98 5.13
N GLY A 298 7.97 8.85 4.56
CA GLY A 298 7.15 8.07 3.64
C GLY A 298 7.04 8.68 2.23
N PRO A 299 5.99 8.34 1.46
CA PRO A 299 5.85 8.71 0.04
C PRO A 299 5.84 10.22 -0.24
N ASN A 300 5.44 11.04 0.74
CA ASN A 300 5.32 12.51 0.64
C ASN A 300 6.52 13.23 1.28
N HIS A 301 7.70 12.60 1.31
CA HIS A 301 8.84 13.12 2.07
C HIS A 301 9.25 14.55 1.71
N ASN A 302 9.24 14.91 0.44
CA ASN A 302 9.66 16.25 0.02
C ASN A 302 8.71 17.33 0.55
N GLU A 303 7.40 17.08 0.50
CA GLU A 303 6.36 17.99 0.99
C GLU A 303 6.38 18.09 2.51
N VAL A 304 6.58 16.97 3.21
CA VAL A 304 6.71 16.95 4.67
C VAL A 304 7.98 17.68 5.12
N ALA A 305 9.12 17.44 4.46
CA ALA A 305 10.37 18.14 4.74
C ALA A 305 10.25 19.65 4.49
N ALA A 306 9.63 20.05 3.38
CA ALA A 306 9.37 21.45 3.06
C ALA A 306 8.42 22.10 4.09
N PHE A 307 7.41 21.37 4.56
CA PHE A 307 6.52 21.84 5.62
C PHE A 307 7.24 22.03 6.94
N ILE A 308 8.03 21.05 7.39
CA ILE A 308 8.80 21.11 8.64
C ILE A 308 9.73 22.32 8.63
N LYS A 309 10.42 22.56 7.51
CA LYS A 309 11.25 23.76 7.36
C LYS A 309 10.41 25.05 7.37
N GLY A 310 9.35 25.09 6.56
CA GLY A 310 8.53 26.29 6.39
C GLY A 310 7.81 26.70 7.67
N VAL A 311 7.33 25.74 8.47
CA VAL A 311 6.56 26.00 9.70
C VAL A 311 7.43 26.61 10.79
N ALA A 312 8.70 26.20 10.86
CA ALA A 312 9.69 26.78 11.76
C ALA A 312 10.06 28.24 11.39
N GLU A 313 10.00 28.58 10.10
CA GLU A 313 10.35 29.90 9.56
C GLU A 313 9.18 30.90 9.53
N LEU A 314 7.97 30.51 9.96
CA LEU A 314 6.80 31.39 9.94
C LEU A 314 6.93 32.55 10.93
N SER A 315 6.65 33.76 10.44
CA SER A 315 6.60 34.96 11.26
C SER A 315 5.36 35.00 12.16
N PRO A 316 5.35 35.77 13.27
CA PRO A 316 4.20 35.87 14.17
C PRO A 316 2.89 36.25 13.46
N ILE A 317 2.96 37.14 12.46
CA ILE A 317 1.77 37.54 11.69
C ILE A 317 1.28 36.44 10.75
N GLN A 318 2.17 35.57 10.25
CA GLN A 318 1.77 34.39 9.49
C GLN A 318 1.07 33.38 10.38
N TRP A 319 1.55 33.17 11.61
CA TRP A 319 0.91 32.32 12.60
C TRP A 319 -0.50 32.78 12.98
N LEU A 320 -0.68 34.08 13.25
CA LEU A 320 -2.02 34.64 13.49
C LEU A 320 -2.97 34.33 12.34
N ARG A 321 -2.53 34.51 11.09
CA ARG A 321 -3.33 34.17 9.90
C ARG A 321 -3.64 32.68 9.80
N VAL A 322 -2.71 31.80 10.15
CA VAL A 322 -2.94 30.34 10.19
C VAL A 322 -4.02 30.00 11.21
N LEU A 323 -3.96 30.57 12.42
CA LEU A 323 -4.94 30.32 13.48
C LEU A 323 -6.33 30.87 13.14
N ASP A 324 -6.41 32.08 12.58
CA ASP A 324 -7.66 32.66 12.10
C ASP A 324 -8.29 31.78 11.01
N ARG A 325 -7.47 31.28 10.08
CA ARG A 325 -7.94 30.35 9.05
C ARG A 325 -8.38 29.02 9.59
N ARG A 326 -7.70 28.48 10.61
CA ARG A 326 -8.14 27.27 11.30
C ARG A 326 -9.53 27.44 11.89
N LYS A 327 -9.81 28.59 12.54
CA LYS A 327 -11.17 28.92 13.03
C LYS A 327 -12.18 28.99 11.88
N LEU A 328 -11.82 29.65 10.78
CA LEU A 328 -12.69 29.71 9.60
C LEU A 328 -12.99 28.33 9.02
N VAL A 329 -11.98 27.49 8.78
CA VAL A 329 -12.17 26.12 8.28
C VAL A 329 -13.05 25.31 9.22
N SER A 330 -12.84 25.44 10.54
CA SER A 330 -13.66 24.75 11.54
C SER A 330 -15.15 25.14 11.48
N SER A 331 -15.47 26.36 10.99
CA SER A 331 -16.86 26.83 10.87
C SER A 331 -17.67 26.09 9.80
N VAL A 332 -17.01 25.43 8.83
CA VAL A 332 -17.69 24.67 7.77
C VAL A 332 -17.52 23.16 7.94
N THR A 333 -16.52 22.68 8.66
CA THR A 333 -16.32 21.24 8.86
C THR A 333 -17.16 20.73 10.03
N ARG A 334 -18.03 19.72 9.78
CA ARG A 334 -18.76 18.99 10.85
C ARG A 334 -17.86 18.09 11.70
N GLU A 335 -16.57 17.99 11.38
CA GLU A 335 -15.57 17.34 12.23
C GLU A 335 -15.28 18.25 13.43
N GLY A 336 -16.28 18.37 14.29
CA GLY A 336 -16.18 18.99 15.60
C GLY A 336 -15.30 18.14 16.50
N ALA A 337 -14.00 18.38 16.39
CA ALA A 337 -12.99 18.38 17.43
C ALA A 337 -11.67 18.40 16.66
N ALA A 338 -10.95 19.53 16.71
CA ALA A 338 -9.52 19.42 16.53
C ALA A 338 -9.00 18.34 17.50
N GLU A 339 -7.92 17.63 17.17
CA GLU A 339 -7.28 16.76 18.15
C GLU A 339 -7.15 17.55 19.45
N PRO A 340 -7.70 17.04 20.57
CA PRO A 340 -7.67 17.78 21.81
C PRO A 340 -6.22 18.13 22.12
N ALA A 341 -5.97 19.37 22.54
CA ALA A 341 -4.62 19.83 22.81
C ALA A 341 -3.86 18.87 23.75
N GLY A 342 -4.57 18.27 24.71
CA GLY A 342 -4.04 17.22 25.59
C GLY A 342 -3.48 16.00 24.85
N VAL A 343 -4.12 15.55 23.77
CA VAL A 343 -3.63 14.43 22.95
C VAL A 343 -2.34 14.81 22.23
N VAL A 344 -2.33 15.96 21.56
CA VAL A 344 -1.14 16.44 20.83
C VAL A 344 0.02 16.65 21.80
N ARG A 345 -0.22 17.26 22.96
CA ARG A 345 0.80 17.44 24.01
C ARG A 345 1.31 16.12 24.57
N SER A 346 0.45 15.12 24.74
CA SER A 346 0.86 13.78 25.16
C SER A 346 1.74 13.10 24.11
N ILE A 347 1.39 13.22 22.83
CA ILE A 347 2.19 12.70 21.71
C ILE A 347 3.57 13.37 21.71
N LEU A 348 3.62 14.70 21.83
CA LEU A 348 4.89 15.44 21.88
C LEU A 348 5.73 15.01 23.08
N ALA A 349 5.16 14.95 24.28
CA ALA A 349 5.86 14.48 25.47
C ALA A 349 6.44 13.06 25.30
N MET A 350 5.70 12.17 24.63
CA MET A 350 6.18 10.82 24.31
C MET A 350 7.32 10.84 23.29
N LEU A 351 7.20 11.65 22.24
CA LEU A 351 8.25 11.76 21.22
C LEU A 351 9.58 12.26 21.83
N GLU A 352 9.51 13.15 22.83
CA GLU A 352 10.66 13.60 23.62
C GLU A 352 11.25 12.47 24.48
N GLY A 353 10.40 11.84 25.29
CA GLY A 353 10.81 10.81 26.25
C GLY A 353 11.30 9.50 25.62
N THR A 354 11.02 9.29 24.32
CA THR A 354 11.38 8.08 23.58
C THR A 354 12.48 8.30 22.52
N ARG A 355 13.16 9.46 22.50
CA ARG A 355 14.23 9.77 21.53
C ARG A 355 15.29 8.67 21.41
N ASP A 356 15.67 8.07 22.53
CA ASP A 356 16.74 7.05 22.62
C ASP A 356 16.27 5.60 22.47
N LEU A 357 14.99 5.38 22.13
CA LEU A 357 14.46 4.05 21.86
C LEU A 357 14.56 3.71 20.36
N ASP A 358 14.55 2.42 20.03
CA ASP A 358 14.49 1.98 18.63
C ASP A 358 13.13 2.31 17.98
N SER A 359 13.12 2.39 16.65
CA SER A 359 11.94 2.76 15.85
C SER A 359 10.71 1.92 16.15
N TYR A 360 10.88 0.61 16.36
CA TYR A 360 9.80 -0.32 16.64
C TYR A 360 9.13 -0.03 17.99
N LEU A 361 9.90 0.13 19.07
CA LEU A 361 9.36 0.49 20.39
C LEU A 361 8.70 1.88 20.38
N ARG A 362 9.25 2.83 19.63
CA ARG A 362 8.68 4.18 19.50
C ARG A 362 7.33 4.17 18.82
N CYS A 363 7.16 3.38 17.76
CA CYS A 363 5.87 3.24 17.08
C CYS A 363 4.80 2.64 18.00
N ARG A 364 5.15 1.65 18.84
CA ARG A 364 4.24 1.06 19.82
C ARG A 364 3.87 2.04 20.94
N ALA A 365 4.84 2.78 21.47
CA ALA A 365 4.58 3.84 22.45
C ALA A 365 3.67 4.94 21.87
N PHE A 366 3.90 5.34 20.61
CA PHE A 366 3.07 6.31 19.91
C PHE A 366 1.60 5.90 19.85
N VAL A 367 1.32 4.68 19.39
CA VAL A 367 -0.04 4.16 19.30
C VAL A 367 -0.70 4.04 20.67
N ALA A 368 0.06 3.64 21.70
CA ALA A 368 -0.46 3.57 23.07
C ALA A 368 -0.87 4.95 23.60
N VAL A 369 -0.02 5.96 23.43
CA VAL A 369 -0.28 7.33 23.91
C VAL A 369 -1.44 7.98 23.16
N GLU A 370 -1.50 7.82 21.84
CA GLU A 370 -2.58 8.36 21.02
C GLU A 370 -3.93 7.79 21.45
N ARG A 371 -4.03 6.45 21.58
CA ARG A 371 -5.25 5.77 22.03
C ARG A 371 -5.66 6.17 23.44
N ALA A 372 -4.71 6.21 24.38
CA ALA A 372 -4.95 6.61 25.76
C ALA A 372 -5.44 8.07 25.86
N GLY A 373 -4.79 8.99 25.14
CA GLY A 373 -5.18 10.40 25.10
C GLY A 373 -6.61 10.59 24.59
N PHE A 374 -6.97 9.95 23.48
CA PHE A 374 -8.34 10.03 22.96
C PHE A 374 -9.39 9.39 23.86
N ALA A 375 -9.06 8.28 24.53
CA ALA A 375 -9.96 7.62 25.47
C ALA A 375 -10.27 8.52 26.67
N LEU A 376 -9.26 9.21 27.21
CA LEU A 376 -9.42 10.15 28.32
C LEU A 376 -10.23 11.41 27.92
N GLU A 377 -10.00 11.95 26.72
CA GLU A 377 -10.77 13.08 26.19
C GLU A 377 -12.22 12.70 25.86
N SER A 378 -12.48 11.42 25.59
CA SER A 378 -13.81 10.88 25.31
C SER A 378 -14.47 10.23 26.54
N ARG A 379 -13.94 10.44 27.75
CA ARG A 379 -14.36 9.77 28.99
C ARG A 379 -15.86 9.85 29.27
N ALA A 380 -16.52 10.95 28.91
CA ALA A 380 -17.97 11.11 29.06
C ALA A 380 -18.83 10.20 28.15
N ARG A 381 -18.23 9.55 27.15
CA ARG A 381 -18.91 8.72 26.14
C ARG A 381 -18.48 7.25 26.16
N LEU A 382 -17.56 6.87 27.04
CA LEU A 382 -16.98 5.53 27.12
C LEU A 382 -17.34 4.85 28.45
N ASN A 383 -17.51 3.54 28.42
CA ASN A 383 -17.65 2.75 29.65
C ASN A 383 -16.30 2.68 30.41
N LEU A 384 -16.34 2.60 31.75
CA LEU A 384 -15.16 2.54 32.60
C LEU A 384 -14.25 1.34 32.28
N ASP A 385 -14.83 0.19 31.94
CA ASP A 385 -14.06 -1.00 31.57
C ASP A 385 -13.34 -0.85 30.22
N GLN A 386 -13.97 -0.15 29.27
CA GLN A 386 -13.36 0.15 27.97
C GLN A 386 -12.22 1.16 28.12
N LEU A 387 -12.40 2.15 29.01
CA LEU A 387 -11.37 3.11 29.35
C LEU A 387 -10.16 2.42 29.99
N ARG A 388 -10.39 1.53 30.97
CA ARG A 388 -9.33 0.72 31.60
C ARG A 388 -8.56 -0.15 30.61
N GLN A 389 -9.27 -0.82 29.69
CA GLN A 389 -8.63 -1.68 28.67
C GLN A 389 -7.67 -0.91 27.75
N VAL A 390 -7.97 0.34 27.41
CA VAL A 390 -7.09 1.18 26.58
C VAL A 390 -5.91 1.73 27.39
N LEU A 391 -6.10 1.95 28.68
CA LEU A 391 -5.09 2.53 29.58
C LEU A 391 -4.18 1.48 30.22
N THR A 392 -4.48 0.18 30.06
CA THR A 392 -3.70 -0.95 30.62
C THR A 392 -2.18 -0.81 30.48
N PRO A 393 -1.60 -0.37 29.33
CA PRO A 393 -0.15 -0.23 29.21
C PRO A 393 0.48 0.76 30.20
N PHE A 394 -0.30 1.70 30.72
CA PHE A 394 0.17 2.79 31.57
C PHE A 394 -0.25 2.66 33.05
N GLU A 395 -1.18 1.74 33.38
CA GLU A 395 -1.67 1.54 34.77
C GLU A 395 -0.55 1.37 35.81
N PRO A 396 0.58 0.70 35.52
CA PRO A 396 1.68 0.57 36.48
C PRO A 396 2.43 1.88 36.77
N SER A 397 2.27 2.92 35.94
CA SER A 397 3.10 4.14 35.98
C SER A 397 2.26 5.42 36.15
N ILE A 398 0.97 5.39 35.84
CA ILE A 398 0.08 6.55 35.89
C ILE A 398 -1.27 6.14 36.49
N ALA A 399 -1.73 6.84 37.53
CA ALA A 399 -3.05 6.65 38.12
C ALA A 399 -4.12 7.45 37.35
N PHE A 400 -5.17 6.78 36.84
CA PHE A 400 -6.11 7.34 35.86
C PHE A 400 -7.40 7.94 36.39
N GLU A 401 -7.71 7.73 37.67
CA GLU A 401 -9.08 7.89 38.18
C GLU A 401 -9.61 9.34 38.09
N GLU A 402 -8.73 10.34 37.94
CA GLU A 402 -9.10 11.77 37.84
C GLU A 402 -8.36 12.55 36.73
N LEU A 403 -7.65 11.88 35.81
CA LEU A 403 -6.89 12.57 34.77
C LEU A 403 -7.78 13.07 33.61
N ASN A 404 -7.62 14.35 33.26
CA ASN A 404 -8.04 14.91 31.96
C ASN A 404 -6.86 14.82 30.95
N GLY A 405 -7.08 15.12 29.66
CA GLY A 405 -6.01 14.97 28.66
C GLY A 405 -4.78 15.87 28.91
N GLY A 406 -4.95 17.05 29.51
CA GLY A 406 -3.83 17.89 29.93
C GLY A 406 -3.02 17.31 31.09
N GLY A 407 -3.70 16.73 32.09
CA GLY A 407 -3.07 16.01 33.20
C GLY A 407 -2.36 14.75 32.72
N PHE A 408 -2.92 14.05 31.73
CA PHE A 408 -2.27 12.90 31.10
C PHE A 408 -0.97 13.31 30.39
N ALA A 409 -0.98 14.41 29.62
CA ALA A 409 0.21 14.93 28.98
C ALA A 409 1.35 15.24 29.98
N HIS A 410 1.02 15.85 31.13
CA HIS A 410 2.01 16.11 32.18
C HIS A 410 2.58 14.81 32.78
N ARG A 411 1.73 13.78 32.99
CA ARG A 411 2.19 12.49 33.51
C ARG A 411 3.05 11.75 32.51
N VAL A 412 2.67 11.78 31.24
CA VAL A 412 3.45 11.23 30.12
C VAL A 412 4.83 11.88 30.05
N ALA A 413 4.91 13.21 30.21
CA ALA A 413 6.18 13.93 30.22
C ALA A 413 7.11 13.56 31.40
N SER A 414 6.55 13.07 32.52
CA SER A 414 7.32 12.67 33.70
C SER A 414 7.83 11.21 33.66
N LEU A 415 7.49 10.45 32.63
CA LEU A 415 7.88 9.03 32.53
C LEU A 415 9.38 8.86 32.26
N ALA A 416 10.01 7.95 32.99
CA ALA A 416 11.40 7.56 32.81
C ALA A 416 11.57 6.58 31.64
N LYS A 417 12.80 6.47 31.13
CA LYS A 417 13.15 5.58 29.99
C LYS A 417 12.72 4.12 30.20
N THR A 418 12.92 3.59 31.41
CA THR A 418 12.55 2.21 31.76
C THR A 418 11.04 1.99 31.74
N GLU A 419 10.25 3.04 32.03
CA GLU A 419 8.79 2.99 31.98
C GLU A 419 8.32 3.02 30.53
N TRP A 420 8.96 3.81 29.67
CA TRP A 420 8.68 3.80 28.23
C TRP A 420 8.92 2.45 27.57
N GLN A 421 10.02 1.76 27.92
CA GLN A 421 10.28 0.41 27.42
C GLN A 421 9.18 -0.58 27.84
N ARG A 422 8.71 -0.48 29.10
CA ARG A 422 7.61 -1.31 29.62
C ARG A 422 6.29 -1.01 28.92
N ILE A 423 5.95 0.26 28.76
CA ILE A 423 4.73 0.73 28.07
C ILE A 423 4.73 0.25 26.62
N ALA A 424 5.85 0.43 25.91
CA ALA A 424 6.00 -0.03 24.52
C ALA A 424 5.85 -1.55 24.41
N ALA A 425 6.44 -2.32 25.33
CA ALA A 425 6.33 -3.78 25.37
C ALA A 425 4.90 -4.28 25.69
N ALA A 426 4.12 -3.52 26.45
CA ALA A 426 2.73 -3.84 26.80
C ALA A 426 1.70 -3.36 25.76
N ALA A 427 2.06 -2.41 24.89
CA ALA A 427 1.17 -1.88 23.85
C ALA A 427 0.95 -2.92 22.73
N PRO A 428 -0.21 -2.96 22.05
CA PRO A 428 -0.39 -3.86 20.90
C PRO A 428 0.60 -3.54 19.77
N ASP A 429 0.88 -4.54 18.91
CA ASP A 429 1.74 -4.34 17.74
C ASP A 429 1.21 -3.22 16.83
N ALA A 430 2.13 -2.38 16.36
CA ALA A 430 1.85 -1.27 15.46
C ALA A 430 2.44 -1.54 14.08
N ASN A 431 1.73 -1.17 13.03
CA ASN A 431 2.28 -1.20 11.67
C ASN A 431 3.36 -0.10 11.54
N GLU A 432 4.63 -0.50 11.62
CA GLU A 432 5.77 0.41 11.60
C GLU A 432 5.83 1.25 10.32
N GLU A 433 5.47 0.68 9.16
CA GLU A 433 5.48 1.43 7.89
C GLU A 433 4.46 2.58 7.87
N ALA A 434 3.34 2.43 8.58
CA ALA A 434 2.31 3.45 8.69
C ALA A 434 2.61 4.50 9.78
N VAL A 435 3.23 4.07 10.89
CA VAL A 435 3.42 4.92 12.07
C VAL A 435 4.77 5.63 12.09
N ALA A 436 5.84 4.99 11.60
CA ALA A 436 7.19 5.55 11.62
C ALA A 436 7.29 6.91 10.90
N PRO A 437 6.63 7.15 9.75
CA PRO A 437 6.63 8.46 9.10
C PRO A 437 6.09 9.60 9.99
N LEU A 438 5.04 9.33 10.78
CA LEU A 438 4.49 10.31 11.73
C LEU A 438 5.44 10.55 12.90
N VAL A 439 5.99 9.47 13.46
CA VAL A 439 6.97 9.55 14.56
C VAL A 439 8.17 10.39 14.11
N ASN A 440 8.72 10.10 12.94
CA ASN A 440 9.85 10.85 12.36
C ASN A 440 9.52 12.32 12.10
N ALA A 441 8.33 12.62 11.57
CA ALA A 441 7.90 14.00 11.35
C ALA A 441 7.67 14.75 12.67
N GLY A 442 7.11 14.08 13.68
CA GLY A 442 6.90 14.63 15.01
C GLY A 442 8.21 14.95 15.73
N ILE A 443 9.21 14.06 15.65
CA ILE A 443 10.56 14.31 16.20
C ILE A 443 11.18 15.55 15.56
N ALA A 444 11.05 15.70 14.24
CA ALA A 444 11.61 16.85 13.56
C ALA A 444 10.91 18.18 13.93
N LEU A 445 9.70 18.12 14.49
CA LEU A 445 8.91 19.29 14.91
C LEU A 445 8.91 19.54 16.42
N ILE A 446 9.44 18.62 17.22
CA ILE A 446 9.27 18.71 18.67
C ILE A 446 9.97 19.92 19.29
N ASP A 447 11.18 20.21 18.81
CA ASP A 447 11.95 21.39 19.24
C ASP A 447 11.22 22.69 18.85
N PHE A 448 10.49 22.66 17.73
CA PHE A 448 9.62 23.77 17.33
C PHE A 448 8.41 23.92 18.27
N PHE A 449 7.82 22.84 18.75
CA PHE A 449 6.62 22.87 19.59
C PHE A 449 6.86 23.26 21.05
N GLY A 450 8.08 23.10 21.56
CA GLY A 450 8.43 23.37 22.96
C GLY A 450 8.13 24.80 23.43
N GLY A 451 8.12 25.78 22.52
CA GLY A 451 7.83 27.20 22.83
C GLY A 451 6.51 27.74 22.27
N ARG A 452 5.66 26.90 21.69
CA ARG A 452 4.45 27.31 20.95
C ARG A 452 3.17 27.05 21.73
N SER A 453 2.12 27.82 21.43
CA SER A 453 0.79 27.65 22.02
C SER A 453 0.14 26.34 21.59
N ASP A 454 -0.84 25.86 22.36
CA ASP A 454 -1.59 24.64 22.06
C ASP A 454 -2.26 24.70 20.69
N ASP A 455 -2.81 25.85 20.34
CA ASP A 455 -3.46 26.06 19.03
C ASP A 455 -2.48 25.96 17.87
N GLU A 456 -1.26 26.48 18.01
CA GLU A 456 -0.19 26.35 17.00
C GLU A 456 0.28 24.89 16.89
N ALA A 457 0.45 24.22 18.03
CA ALA A 457 0.86 22.82 18.08
C ALA A 457 -0.16 21.91 17.40
N VAL A 458 -1.44 22.05 17.74
CA VAL A 458 -2.52 21.28 17.12
C VAL A 458 -2.64 21.59 15.63
N ALA A 459 -2.55 22.87 15.23
CA ALA A 459 -2.62 23.25 13.82
C ALA A 459 -1.53 22.58 12.98
N ALA A 460 -0.27 22.68 13.43
CA ALA A 460 0.85 22.09 12.70
C ALA A 460 0.82 20.56 12.73
N TRP A 461 0.45 19.95 13.86
CA TRP A 461 0.32 18.50 13.99
C TRP A 461 -0.73 17.94 13.03
N HIS A 462 -1.87 18.61 12.90
CA HIS A 462 -2.90 18.25 11.91
C HIS A 462 -2.38 18.32 10.47
N ALA A 463 -1.69 19.41 10.13
CA ALA A 463 -1.18 19.64 8.80
C ALA A 463 -0.10 18.62 8.41
N VAL A 464 0.85 18.34 9.30
CA VAL A 464 1.91 17.35 9.05
C VAL A 464 1.35 15.94 9.00
N SER A 465 0.40 15.58 9.87
CA SER A 465 -0.26 14.27 9.85
C SER A 465 -1.06 14.07 8.56
N ALA A 466 -1.72 15.12 8.07
CA ALA A 466 -2.41 15.09 6.79
C ALA A 466 -1.45 14.97 5.61
N LEU A 467 -0.27 15.58 5.67
CA LEU A 467 0.78 15.45 4.64
C LEU A 467 1.38 14.05 4.58
N VAL A 468 1.72 13.47 5.73
CA VAL A 468 2.23 12.10 5.81
C VAL A 468 1.22 11.13 5.17
N HIS A 469 -0.07 11.27 5.52
CA HIS A 469 -1.14 10.42 4.99
C HIS A 469 -1.83 10.96 3.74
N ARG A 470 -1.21 11.90 3.02
CA ARG A 470 -1.89 12.64 1.94
C ARG A 470 -2.56 11.73 0.91
N HIS A 471 -1.97 10.57 0.60
CA HIS A 471 -2.52 9.59 -0.35
C HIS A 471 -3.64 8.70 0.21
N HIS A 472 -3.69 8.51 1.54
CA HIS A 472 -4.71 7.71 2.24
C HIS A 472 -5.97 8.53 2.58
N LEU A 473 -5.89 9.86 2.57
CA LEU A 473 -7.03 10.75 2.77
C LEU A 473 -7.80 10.99 1.46
N THR A 474 -9.09 11.30 1.53
CA THR A 474 -9.76 11.90 0.35
C THR A 474 -9.24 13.32 0.15
N PRO A 475 -9.19 13.85 -1.09
CA PRO A 475 -8.66 15.19 -1.35
C PRO A 475 -9.30 16.29 -0.49
N ILE A 476 -10.60 16.18 -0.21
CA ILE A 476 -11.32 17.14 0.64
C ILE A 476 -10.96 17.02 2.13
N LYS A 477 -10.69 15.82 2.64
CA LYS A 477 -10.23 15.61 4.03
C LYS A 477 -8.81 16.15 4.23
N PHE A 478 -7.93 15.89 3.26
CA PHE A 478 -6.60 16.48 3.23
C PHE A 478 -6.69 18.02 3.22
N ALA A 479 -7.51 18.57 2.30
CA ALA A 479 -7.70 20.01 2.20
C ALA A 479 -8.23 20.65 3.49
N ALA A 480 -9.21 20.04 4.15
CA ALA A 480 -9.73 20.52 5.43
C ALA A 480 -8.63 20.60 6.51
N SER A 481 -7.72 19.62 6.53
CA SER A 481 -6.66 19.55 7.54
C SER A 481 -5.50 20.50 7.23
N TYR A 482 -5.18 20.71 5.94
CA TYR A 482 -4.01 21.46 5.50
C TYR A 482 -4.30 22.94 5.13
N ALA A 483 -5.56 23.29 4.83
CA ALA A 483 -5.97 24.64 4.42
C ALA A 483 -5.46 25.80 5.30
N PRO A 484 -5.33 25.67 6.64
CA PRO A 484 -4.76 26.74 7.47
C PRO A 484 -3.38 27.20 7.00
N PHE A 485 -2.56 26.27 6.50
CA PHE A 485 -1.20 26.53 6.03
C PHE A 485 -1.09 26.81 4.53
N ALA A 486 -2.15 26.56 3.75
CA ALA A 486 -2.07 26.53 2.29
C ALA A 486 -1.53 27.81 1.62
N SER A 487 -1.69 28.99 2.23
CA SER A 487 -1.07 30.22 1.68
C SER A 487 0.34 30.51 2.19
N ALA A 488 0.69 29.98 3.36
CA ALA A 488 2.00 30.21 3.95
C ALA A 488 3.01 29.19 3.41
N ILE A 489 2.55 27.95 3.23
CA ILE A 489 3.35 26.82 2.76
C ILE A 489 2.52 26.05 1.71
N PRO A 490 2.61 26.43 0.42
CA PRO A 490 1.86 25.75 -0.64
C PRO A 490 2.38 24.33 -0.89
N VAL A 491 1.50 23.33 -0.90
CA VAL A 491 1.85 21.90 -1.12
C VAL A 491 1.79 21.51 -2.58
N THR A 492 0.96 22.18 -3.37
CA THR A 492 0.79 21.90 -4.79
C THR A 492 1.44 23.00 -5.59
N ASN A 493 2.41 22.62 -6.44
CA ASN A 493 3.03 23.57 -7.36
C ASN A 493 1.99 24.00 -8.40
N PRO A 494 1.64 25.30 -8.52
CA PRO A 494 0.66 25.74 -9.51
C PRO A 494 1.04 25.38 -10.95
N ARG A 495 2.35 25.22 -11.23
CA ARG A 495 2.88 24.83 -12.54
C ARG A 495 2.66 23.35 -12.88
N SER A 496 2.41 22.49 -11.89
CA SER A 496 2.08 21.08 -12.12
C SER A 496 0.58 20.86 -12.41
N LEU A 497 -0.25 21.88 -12.25
CA LEU A 497 -1.67 21.83 -12.59
C LEU A 497 -1.87 22.10 -14.09
N GLY A 498 -2.73 21.33 -14.74
CA GLY A 498 -3.18 21.63 -16.09
C GLY A 498 -3.82 23.02 -16.16
N ALA A 499 -3.63 23.74 -17.28
CA ALA A 499 -4.03 25.15 -17.42
C ALA A 499 -5.48 25.44 -17.01
N MET A 500 -6.41 24.52 -17.29
CA MET A 500 -7.82 24.69 -16.98
C MET A 500 -8.18 24.38 -15.53
N VAL A 501 -7.48 23.42 -14.91
CA VAL A 501 -7.55 23.22 -13.46
C VAL A 501 -7.01 24.45 -12.74
N SER A 502 -5.89 25.02 -13.20
CA SER A 502 -5.32 26.25 -12.62
C SER A 502 -6.28 27.44 -12.71
N ARG A 503 -6.95 27.64 -13.87
CA ARG A 503 -7.99 28.68 -14.02
C ARG A 503 -9.20 28.43 -13.15
N TYR A 504 -9.65 27.18 -13.05
CA TYR A 504 -10.76 26.81 -12.19
C TYR A 504 -10.44 27.09 -10.72
N VAL A 505 -9.28 26.65 -10.25
CA VAL A 505 -8.77 26.94 -8.89
C VAL A 505 -8.73 28.45 -8.67
N THR A 506 -8.25 29.23 -9.64
CA THR A 506 -8.25 30.70 -9.55
C THR A 506 -9.66 31.29 -9.44
N ALA A 507 -10.63 30.75 -10.18
CA ALA A 507 -12.02 31.17 -10.10
C ALA A 507 -12.65 30.84 -8.73
N VAL A 508 -12.36 29.65 -8.19
CA VAL A 508 -12.77 29.26 -6.82
C VAL A 508 -12.24 30.26 -5.80
N GLY A 509 -10.98 30.71 -5.94
CA GLY A 509 -10.36 31.70 -5.07
C GLY A 509 -11.04 33.08 -5.07
N ARG A 510 -11.88 33.37 -6.07
CA ARG A 510 -12.55 34.66 -6.28
C ARG A 510 -14.07 34.60 -6.05
N LEU A 511 -14.58 33.48 -5.55
CA LEU A 511 -16.01 33.31 -5.30
C LEU A 511 -16.54 34.36 -4.31
N GLY A 512 -17.60 35.05 -4.74
CA GLY A 512 -18.40 35.90 -3.87
C GLY A 512 -19.39 35.11 -2.99
N PRO A 513 -20.04 35.77 -2.01
CA PRO A 513 -21.03 35.13 -1.14
C PRO A 513 -22.20 34.49 -1.91
N SER A 514 -22.73 35.19 -2.92
CA SER A 514 -23.84 34.69 -3.74
C SER A 514 -23.44 33.44 -4.54
N GLN A 515 -22.23 33.40 -5.10
CA GLN A 515 -21.72 32.23 -5.82
C GLN A 515 -21.47 31.05 -4.87
N CYS A 516 -20.99 31.31 -3.65
CA CYS A 516 -20.86 30.26 -2.63
C CYS A 516 -22.22 29.68 -2.24
N ALA A 517 -23.25 30.53 -2.09
CA ALA A 517 -24.61 30.07 -1.79
C ALA A 517 -25.20 29.21 -2.93
N VAL A 518 -24.90 29.54 -4.19
CA VAL A 518 -25.26 28.70 -5.35
C VAL A 518 -24.59 27.34 -5.29
N LEU A 519 -23.28 27.27 -5.01
CA LEU A 519 -22.56 26.00 -4.88
C LEU A 519 -23.04 25.14 -3.70
N ALA A 520 -23.66 25.75 -2.70
CA ALA A 520 -24.22 25.07 -1.53
C ALA A 520 -25.56 24.39 -1.80
N GLN A 521 -26.22 24.68 -2.93
CA GLN A 521 -27.50 24.08 -3.27
C GLN A 521 -27.37 22.55 -3.42
N PRO A 522 -28.36 21.77 -2.95
CA PRO A 522 -28.33 20.33 -3.09
C PRO A 522 -28.47 19.95 -4.56
N TRP A 523 -27.65 19.00 -4.99
CA TRP A 523 -27.71 18.42 -6.32
C TRP A 523 -27.48 16.92 -6.22
N GLN A 524 -28.00 16.19 -7.21
CA GLN A 524 -27.82 14.75 -7.34
C GLN A 524 -27.21 14.46 -8.71
N MET A 525 -26.38 13.44 -8.76
CA MET A 525 -25.76 12.96 -9.99
C MET A 525 -26.49 11.70 -10.43
N ASP A 526 -26.82 11.64 -11.71
CA ASP A 526 -27.33 10.42 -12.33
C ASP A 526 -26.28 9.30 -12.22
N ASP A 527 -26.73 8.07 -11.98
CA ASP A 527 -25.89 6.87 -11.84
C ASP A 527 -25.04 6.63 -13.09
N ALA A 528 -25.58 6.94 -14.28
CA ALA A 528 -24.84 6.86 -15.53
C ALA A 528 -23.65 7.84 -15.56
N LEU A 529 -23.85 9.09 -15.13
CA LEU A 529 -22.79 10.10 -15.05
C LEU A 529 -21.80 9.79 -13.92
N SER A 530 -22.28 9.21 -12.82
CA SER A 530 -21.45 8.72 -11.72
C SER A 530 -20.48 7.63 -12.18
N SER A 531 -20.97 6.67 -12.95
CA SER A 531 -20.17 5.59 -13.55
C SER A 531 -19.14 6.14 -14.54
N VAL A 532 -19.55 7.05 -15.43
CA VAL A 532 -18.65 7.73 -16.38
C VAL A 532 -17.53 8.48 -15.66
N LEU A 533 -17.87 9.27 -14.62
CA LEU A 533 -16.87 10.00 -13.85
C LEU A 533 -15.93 9.04 -13.10
N SER A 534 -16.47 7.96 -12.52
CA SER A 534 -15.69 6.94 -11.79
C SER A 534 -14.68 6.24 -12.71
N GLY A 535 -15.10 5.85 -13.92
CA GLY A 535 -14.19 5.30 -14.93
C GLY A 535 -13.14 6.31 -15.40
N ALA A 536 -13.52 7.58 -15.56
CA ALA A 536 -12.59 8.63 -16.00
C ALA A 536 -11.49 8.94 -14.97
N VAL A 537 -11.75 8.73 -13.68
CA VAL A 537 -10.82 9.00 -12.57
C VAL A 537 -10.08 7.75 -12.04
N ALA A 538 -10.31 6.57 -12.63
CA ALA A 538 -9.81 5.29 -12.12
C ALA A 538 -8.27 5.21 -11.96
N ASP A 539 -7.52 5.98 -12.74
CA ASP A 539 -6.05 6.05 -12.68
C ASP A 539 -5.51 7.09 -11.69
N GLY A 540 -6.38 7.75 -10.91
CA GLY A 540 -6.02 8.76 -9.92
C GLY A 540 -5.61 10.12 -10.49
N SER A 541 -5.69 10.31 -11.82
CA SER A 541 -5.27 11.55 -12.50
C SER A 541 -6.06 12.80 -12.07
N SER A 542 -7.25 12.64 -11.50
CA SER A 542 -8.07 13.75 -11.01
C SER A 542 -7.62 14.30 -9.66
N ARG A 543 -6.84 13.53 -8.89
CA ARG A 543 -6.57 13.79 -7.48
C ARG A 543 -5.97 15.17 -7.26
N SER A 544 -4.93 15.52 -8.01
CA SER A 544 -4.25 16.82 -7.85
C SER A 544 -5.15 18.00 -8.17
N GLY A 545 -6.08 17.86 -9.13
CA GLY A 545 -7.01 18.93 -9.48
C GLY A 545 -8.15 19.08 -8.48
N GLU A 546 -8.68 17.96 -7.99
CA GLU A 546 -9.66 17.95 -6.90
C GLU A 546 -9.08 18.54 -5.61
N GLU A 547 -7.85 18.14 -5.25
CA GLU A 547 -7.17 18.60 -4.05
C GLU A 547 -6.87 20.11 -4.11
N ALA A 548 -6.36 20.61 -5.25
CA ALA A 548 -6.09 22.03 -5.43
C ALA A 548 -7.37 22.87 -5.35
N ALA A 549 -8.47 22.39 -5.94
CA ALA A 549 -9.77 23.06 -5.84
C ALA A 549 -10.32 23.02 -4.41
N ALA A 550 -10.21 21.88 -3.73
CA ALA A 550 -10.63 21.74 -2.34
C ALA A 550 -9.82 22.65 -1.41
N LEU A 551 -8.49 22.71 -1.54
CA LEU A 551 -7.63 23.60 -0.75
C LEU A 551 -8.03 25.07 -0.92
N ASN A 552 -8.25 25.51 -2.15
CA ASN A 552 -8.64 26.89 -2.39
C ASN A 552 -10.06 27.17 -1.88
N ALA A 553 -10.99 26.24 -2.07
CA ALA A 553 -12.35 26.35 -1.55
C ALA A 553 -12.38 26.42 -0.01
N MET A 554 -11.55 25.63 0.69
CA MET A 554 -11.43 25.67 2.15
C MET A 554 -10.88 27.00 2.67
N VAL A 555 -10.13 27.74 1.85
CA VAL A 555 -9.65 29.08 2.21
C VAL A 555 -10.72 30.14 1.89
N THR A 556 -11.40 30.02 0.75
CA THR A 556 -12.31 31.07 0.27
C THR A 556 -13.73 30.96 0.82
N VAL A 557 -14.34 29.78 0.81
CA VAL A 557 -15.77 29.59 1.15
C VAL A 557 -16.06 29.95 2.62
N PRO A 558 -15.25 29.56 3.61
CA PRO A 558 -15.56 29.90 5.01
C PRO A 558 -15.55 31.40 5.31
N MET A 559 -14.90 32.22 4.48
CA MET A 559 -14.95 33.68 4.56
C MET A 559 -16.27 34.27 4.04
N ARG A 560 -17.17 33.44 3.52
CA ARG A 560 -18.38 33.83 2.76
C ARG A 560 -19.63 33.11 3.25
N LEU A 561 -19.49 31.84 3.63
CA LEU A 561 -20.59 30.96 4.03
C LEU A 561 -20.09 29.95 5.06
N ALA A 562 -20.76 29.90 6.22
CA ALA A 562 -20.44 28.99 7.32
C ALA A 562 -21.39 27.77 7.37
N GLY A 563 -21.12 26.84 8.28
CA GLY A 563 -21.99 25.71 8.59
C GLY A 563 -22.11 24.71 7.44
N SER A 564 -23.23 23.98 7.41
CA SER A 564 -23.47 22.93 6.40
C SER A 564 -23.57 23.47 4.97
N GLY A 565 -24.02 24.72 4.80
CA GLY A 565 -24.02 25.38 3.50
C GLY A 565 -22.60 25.61 2.98
N GLY A 566 -21.71 26.12 3.84
CA GLY A 566 -20.29 26.28 3.50
C GLY A 566 -19.63 24.95 3.15
N TRP A 567 -19.90 23.90 3.93
CA TRP A 567 -19.40 22.55 3.63
C TRP A 567 -19.86 22.02 2.27
N ALA A 568 -21.15 22.18 1.95
CA ALA A 568 -21.72 21.76 0.69
C ALA A 568 -21.05 22.50 -0.48
N ALA A 569 -20.87 23.82 -0.36
CA ALA A 569 -20.18 24.62 -1.36
C ALA A 569 -18.74 24.15 -1.60
N VAL A 570 -17.99 23.80 -0.52
CA VAL A 570 -16.64 23.27 -0.68
C VAL A 570 -16.64 21.90 -1.37
N LYS A 571 -17.59 21.01 -1.06
CA LYS A 571 -17.72 19.73 -1.78
C LYS A 571 -17.99 19.92 -3.26
N THR A 572 -18.91 20.82 -3.61
CA THR A 572 -19.22 21.13 -5.01
C THR A 572 -18.02 21.73 -5.73
N ALA A 573 -17.23 22.58 -5.06
CA ALA A 573 -15.99 23.13 -5.62
C ALA A 573 -14.90 22.06 -5.81
N ALA A 574 -14.70 21.16 -4.84
CA ALA A 574 -13.77 20.04 -4.97
C ALA A 574 -14.16 19.14 -6.15
N PHE A 575 -15.45 18.81 -6.26
CA PHE A 575 -16.01 18.05 -7.38
C PHE A 575 -15.70 18.70 -8.75
N GLY A 576 -15.79 20.03 -8.86
CA GLY A 576 -15.38 20.71 -10.09
C GLY A 576 -13.91 20.54 -10.44
N GLY A 577 -13.04 20.53 -9.44
CA GLY A 577 -11.61 20.23 -9.63
C GLY A 577 -11.40 18.83 -10.20
N ARG A 578 -12.16 17.85 -9.70
CA ARG A 578 -12.17 16.48 -10.20
C ARG A 578 -12.60 16.41 -11.67
N VAL A 579 -13.73 17.02 -12.02
CA VAL A 579 -14.28 17.04 -13.38
C VAL A 579 -13.31 17.72 -14.36
N MET A 580 -12.75 18.88 -14.00
CA MET A 580 -11.80 19.60 -14.86
C MET A 580 -10.51 18.82 -15.12
N ALA A 581 -10.04 18.06 -14.14
CA ALA A 581 -8.81 17.28 -14.27
C ALA A 581 -8.95 16.13 -15.29
N VAL A 582 -10.14 15.53 -15.41
CA VAL A 582 -10.40 14.42 -16.36
C VAL A 582 -11.18 14.83 -17.60
N ARG A 583 -11.42 16.12 -17.80
CA ARG A 583 -12.22 16.65 -18.92
C ARG A 583 -11.85 16.09 -20.30
N ASN A 584 -10.58 15.78 -20.53
CA ASN A 584 -10.09 15.28 -21.83
C ASN A 584 -10.55 13.84 -22.11
N ARG A 585 -11.16 13.18 -21.13
CA ARG A 585 -11.72 11.81 -21.20
C ARG A 585 -13.25 11.81 -21.24
N LEU A 586 -13.86 12.98 -21.15
CA LEU A 586 -15.30 13.16 -21.16
C LEU A 586 -15.72 13.67 -22.52
N THR A 587 -16.89 13.25 -23.01
CA THR A 587 -17.51 13.91 -24.15
C THR A 587 -17.98 15.32 -23.75
N ALA A 588 -18.21 16.20 -24.73
CA ALA A 588 -18.69 17.56 -24.46
C ALA A 588 -20.04 17.58 -23.70
N GLU A 589 -20.92 16.62 -24.01
CA GLU A 589 -22.21 16.45 -23.33
C GLU A 589 -22.02 15.97 -21.89
N GLN A 590 -21.19 14.94 -21.67
CA GLN A 590 -20.86 14.44 -20.33
C GLN A 590 -20.21 15.53 -19.47
N LEU A 591 -19.30 16.32 -20.04
CA LEU A 591 -18.67 17.44 -19.35
C LEU A 591 -19.69 18.50 -18.95
N THR A 592 -20.63 18.84 -19.84
CA THR A 592 -21.67 19.83 -19.55
C THR A 592 -22.62 19.34 -18.47
N ALA A 593 -23.04 18.06 -18.53
CA ALA A 593 -23.91 17.45 -17.55
C ALA A 593 -23.24 17.36 -16.16
N LEU A 594 -21.98 16.93 -16.11
CA LEU A 594 -21.19 16.90 -14.88
C LEU A 594 -20.89 18.31 -14.34
N TRP A 595 -20.86 19.34 -15.18
CA TRP A 595 -20.63 20.71 -14.74
C TRP A 595 -21.90 21.45 -14.31
N ALA A 596 -23.08 20.91 -14.56
CA ALA A 596 -24.36 21.58 -14.26
C ALA A 596 -24.46 22.13 -12.82
N PRO A 597 -23.99 21.44 -11.76
CA PRO A 597 -24.02 21.98 -10.39
C PRO A 597 -23.11 23.20 -10.16
N ILE A 598 -22.08 23.38 -11.00
CA ILE A 598 -21.06 24.43 -10.85
C ILE A 598 -21.32 25.59 -11.81
N GLN A 599 -21.95 25.31 -12.95
CA GLN A 599 -22.22 26.24 -14.04
C GLN A 599 -22.79 27.61 -13.60
N PRO A 600 -23.74 27.70 -12.65
CA PRO A 600 -24.32 29.00 -12.29
C PRO A 600 -23.37 29.85 -11.42
N ALA A 601 -22.40 29.23 -10.74
CA ALA A 601 -21.39 29.93 -9.96
C ALA A 601 -20.13 30.25 -10.78
N ILE A 602 -19.66 29.28 -11.57
CA ILE A 602 -18.48 29.37 -12.43
C ILE A 602 -18.83 28.79 -13.81
N PRO A 603 -19.21 29.62 -14.79
CA PRO A 603 -19.55 29.15 -16.13
C PRO A 603 -18.34 28.52 -16.83
N LEU A 604 -18.50 27.37 -17.51
CA LEU A 604 -17.41 26.71 -18.27
C LEU A 604 -16.70 27.66 -19.24
N ALA A 605 -17.47 28.52 -19.91
CA ALA A 605 -16.94 29.50 -20.87
C ALA A 605 -15.91 30.44 -20.24
N SER A 606 -16.08 30.81 -18.97
CA SER A 606 -15.18 31.70 -18.22
C SER A 606 -13.79 31.11 -17.96
N LEU A 607 -13.64 29.78 -18.10
CA LEU A 607 -12.39 29.06 -17.90
C LEU A 607 -11.56 28.95 -19.19
N SER A 608 -12.13 29.33 -20.33
CA SER A 608 -11.45 29.34 -21.63
C SER A 608 -10.28 30.32 -21.64
N ALA A 609 -9.34 30.14 -22.57
CA ALA A 609 -8.23 31.08 -22.66
C ALA A 609 -8.78 32.45 -23.06
N PRO A 610 -8.30 33.56 -22.47
CA PRO A 610 -8.65 34.88 -23.00
C PRO A 610 -8.28 34.88 -24.49
N ALA A 611 -9.21 35.30 -25.34
CA ALA A 611 -8.95 35.43 -26.76
C ALA A 611 -7.67 36.25 -26.93
N ARG A 612 -6.67 35.73 -27.64
CA ARG A 612 -5.48 36.53 -27.99
C ARG A 612 -6.02 37.76 -28.70
N ALA A 613 -5.79 38.94 -28.12
CA ALA A 613 -5.99 40.19 -28.83
C ALA A 613 -5.18 40.06 -30.14
N ARG A 614 -5.88 40.06 -31.28
CA ARG A 614 -5.22 40.18 -32.58
C ARG A 614 -4.46 41.50 -32.54
N ARG A 615 -3.14 41.43 -32.38
CA ARG A 615 -2.22 42.51 -32.69
C ARG A 615 -1.74 42.32 -34.11
#